data_AF-A0A261G1U5-F1
#
_entry.id   AF-A0A261G1U5-F1
#
_cell.length_a   1.000
_cell.length_b   1.000
_cell.length_c   1.000
_cell.angle_alpha   90.00
_cell.angle_beta   90.00
_cell.angle_gamma   90.00
#
_symmetry.space_group_name_H-M   'P 1'
#
loop_
_entity.id
_entity.type
_entity.pdbx_description
1 polymer ?
#
loop_
_entity_poly.entity_id
_entity_poly.type
_entity_poly.pdbx_seq_one_letter_code
_entity_poly.pdbx_strand_id
1 'polypeptide(L)'
;MAKNSQVLQVSARRDSAIDVIRLIGIIAIVATHAFPNYQLAHILLYTWQVPLFFVLSGWFWKTDVDIRNEMRHRFQSLMIPYLSWAVLLLFIEVIFHVKSDNLLGMISIFSDVVRGGAYALTPFTVFWFITALLFARMYMILAQKIAGLLGRVVLCLIGLTSAVVAADMLKKYGGLWVSHYHALFSS
;
A
#
# COMPACT_ATOMS: atom_id res chain seq x y z
N MET A 1 -32.61 -36.52 23.99
CA MET A 1 -31.23 -36.67 24.50
C MET A 1 -30.27 -36.60 23.31
N ALA A 2 -29.44 -35.55 23.27
CA ALA A 2 -28.23 -35.33 22.45
C ALA A 2 -28.23 -35.64 20.94
N LYS A 3 -28.64 -34.67 20.09
CA LYS A 3 -28.24 -34.65 18.67
C LYS A 3 -28.30 -33.24 18.07
N ASN A 4 -27.58 -32.26 18.65
CA ASN A 4 -27.51 -30.91 18.06
C ASN A 4 -26.21 -30.13 18.32
N SER A 5 -25.11 -30.82 18.67
CA SER A 5 -23.85 -30.17 19.06
C SER A 5 -22.76 -30.23 17.98
N GLN A 6 -23.07 -30.71 16.78
CA GLN A 6 -22.09 -31.04 15.73
C GLN A 6 -22.37 -30.29 14.41
N VAL A 7 -23.03 -29.13 14.45
CA VAL A 7 -23.01 -28.19 13.32
C VAL A 7 -21.66 -27.45 13.39
N LEU A 8 -20.63 -28.16 12.93
CA LEU A 8 -19.36 -27.70 12.35
C LEU A 8 -19.06 -26.19 12.46
N GLN A 9 -18.77 -25.73 13.67
CA GLN A 9 -18.02 -24.50 13.93
C GLN A 9 -16.52 -24.77 13.70
N VAL A 10 -16.15 -25.19 12.49
CA VAL A 10 -14.76 -25.01 12.03
C VAL A 10 -14.65 -23.57 11.54
N SER A 11 -14.85 -22.61 12.45
CA SER A 11 -14.29 -21.30 12.19
C SER A 11 -12.78 -21.51 12.24
N ALA A 12 -12.11 -21.32 11.10
CA ALA A 12 -10.66 -21.18 11.11
C ALA A 12 -10.35 -20.12 12.17
N ARG A 13 -9.73 -20.55 13.29
CA ARG A 13 -9.56 -19.73 14.50
C ARG A 13 -8.92 -18.40 14.10
N ARG A 14 -9.71 -17.34 13.96
CA ARG A 14 -9.20 -16.00 13.69
C ARG A 14 -8.33 -15.63 14.88
N ASP A 15 -7.09 -15.29 14.60
CA ASP A 15 -6.17 -14.84 15.63
C ASP A 15 -6.53 -13.41 16.01
N SER A 16 -7.22 -13.26 17.14
CA SER A 16 -7.65 -11.96 17.66
C SER A 16 -6.47 -11.04 17.95
N ALA A 17 -5.31 -11.57 18.32
CA ALA A 17 -4.12 -10.76 18.57
C ALA A 17 -3.66 -10.08 17.28
N ILE A 18 -3.68 -10.82 16.17
CA ILE A 18 -3.31 -10.26 14.86
C ILE A 18 -4.31 -9.22 14.39
N ASP A 19 -5.62 -9.44 14.62
CA ASP A 19 -6.63 -8.46 14.27
C ASP A 19 -6.48 -7.16 15.09
N VAL A 20 -6.11 -7.26 16.37
CA VAL A 20 -5.75 -6.10 17.21
C VAL A 20 -4.52 -5.37 16.68
N ILE A 21 -3.45 -6.08 16.33
CA ILE A 21 -2.23 -5.47 15.77
C ILE A 21 -2.52 -4.74 14.46
N ARG A 22 -3.35 -5.33 13.58
CA ARG A 22 -3.80 -4.67 12.35
C ARG A 22 -4.57 -3.39 12.64
N LEU A 23 -5.50 -3.44 13.61
CA LEU A 23 -6.28 -2.28 14.02
C LEU A 23 -5.36 -1.15 14.53
N ILE A 24 -4.39 -1.48 15.39
CA ILE A 24 -3.40 -0.52 15.89
C ILE A 24 -2.61 0.12 14.73
N GLY A 25 -2.20 -0.67 13.74
CA GLY A 25 -1.54 -0.17 12.54
C GLY A 25 -2.41 0.78 11.71
N ILE A 26 -3.71 0.47 11.55
CA ILE A 26 -4.64 1.35 10.82
C ILE A 26 -4.85 2.66 11.59
N ILE A 27 -5.02 2.60 12.90
CA ILE A 27 -5.17 3.79 13.75
C ILE A 27 -3.92 4.68 13.65
N ALA A 28 -2.72 4.09 13.64
CA ALA A 28 -1.48 4.83 13.47
C ALA A 28 -1.45 5.59 12.14
N ILE A 29 -1.82 4.94 11.03
CA ILE A 29 -1.91 5.57 9.70
C ILE A 29 -2.85 6.77 9.74
N VAL A 30 -4.06 6.56 10.28
CA VAL A 30 -5.08 7.61 10.37
C VAL A 30 -4.57 8.77 11.23
N ALA A 31 -3.94 8.48 12.36
CA ALA A 31 -3.41 9.50 13.25
C ALA A 31 -2.29 10.33 12.59
N THR A 32 -1.36 9.72 11.86
CA THR A 32 -0.32 10.47 11.13
C THR A 32 -0.91 11.40 10.07
N HIS A 33 -1.97 10.98 9.37
CA HIS A 33 -2.60 11.80 8.32
C HIS A 33 -3.60 12.83 8.85
N ALA A 34 -4.29 12.54 9.96
CA ALA A 34 -5.23 13.47 10.59
C ALA A 34 -4.52 14.61 11.34
N PHE A 35 -3.29 14.36 11.82
CA PHE A 35 -2.53 15.31 12.64
C PHE A 35 -1.15 15.62 12.02
N PRO A 36 -1.07 16.11 10.77
CA PRO A 36 0.20 16.29 10.08
C PRO A 36 1.11 17.35 10.75
N ASN A 37 0.53 18.31 11.45
CA ASN A 37 1.26 19.37 12.16
C ASN A 37 1.82 18.91 13.52
N TYR A 38 1.46 17.72 14.00
CA TYR A 38 1.95 17.18 15.27
C TYR A 38 3.18 16.31 15.03
N GLN A 39 4.36 16.93 15.15
CA GLN A 39 5.65 16.30 14.88
C GLN A 39 5.86 15.00 15.67
N LEU A 40 5.35 14.94 16.91
CA LEU A 40 5.45 13.73 17.75
C LEU A 40 4.68 12.54 17.16
N ALA A 41 3.48 12.77 16.62
CA ALA A 41 2.70 11.72 15.96
C ALA A 41 3.41 11.23 14.70
N HIS A 42 4.02 12.13 13.93
CA HIS A 42 4.76 11.76 12.73
C HIS A 42 6.02 10.92 13.07
N ILE A 43 6.82 11.34 14.06
CA ILE A 43 8.04 10.61 14.46
C ILE A 43 7.69 9.22 15.01
N LEU A 44 6.67 9.14 15.86
CA LEU A 44 6.33 7.90 16.56
C LEU A 44 5.55 6.91 15.71
N LEU A 45 4.67 7.35 14.81
CA LEU A 45 3.70 6.46 14.14
C LEU A 45 4.09 6.14 12.69
N TYR A 46 4.67 7.11 11.96
CA TYR A 46 4.94 6.98 10.52
C TYR A 46 5.90 5.82 10.18
N THR A 47 6.91 5.60 11.03
CA THR A 47 8.05 4.73 10.72
C THR A 47 7.70 3.24 10.64
N TRP A 48 6.73 2.77 11.45
CA TRP A 48 6.48 1.32 11.61
C TRP A 48 5.15 0.87 11.03
N GLN A 49 4.17 1.77 10.88
CA GLN A 49 2.82 1.40 10.47
C GLN A 49 2.79 0.68 9.12
N VAL A 50 3.57 1.14 8.14
CA VAL A 50 3.67 0.51 6.82
C VAL A 50 4.48 -0.80 6.86
N PRO A 51 5.72 -0.84 7.41
CA PRO A 51 6.47 -2.08 7.59
C PRO A 51 5.69 -3.19 8.31
N LEU A 52 4.87 -2.84 9.31
CA LEU A 52 4.05 -3.78 10.05
C LEU A 52 3.14 -4.60 9.12
N PHE A 53 2.44 -3.97 8.19
CA PHE A 53 1.55 -4.69 7.27
C PHE A 53 2.30 -5.58 6.28
N PHE A 54 3.52 -5.20 5.87
CA PHE A 54 4.37 -6.07 5.05
C PHE A 54 4.76 -7.33 5.82
N VAL A 55 5.15 -7.19 7.09
CA VAL A 55 5.48 -8.33 7.97
C VAL A 55 4.25 -9.22 8.17
N LEU A 56 3.09 -8.64 8.52
CA LEU A 56 1.85 -9.39 8.73
C LEU A 56 1.35 -10.09 7.47
N SER A 57 1.59 -9.50 6.29
CA SER A 57 1.36 -10.17 5.02
C SER A 57 2.23 -11.43 4.95
N GLY A 58 3.55 -11.30 5.16
CA GLY A 58 4.48 -12.44 5.20
C GLY A 58 4.16 -13.51 6.25
N TRP A 59 3.60 -13.13 7.40
CA TRP A 59 3.40 -14.01 8.56
C TRP A 59 2.55 -15.26 8.27
N PHE A 60 1.51 -15.14 7.46
CA PHE A 60 0.61 -16.25 7.10
C PHE A 60 1.01 -16.98 5.83
N TRP A 61 2.27 -16.82 5.41
CA TRP A 61 2.74 -17.44 4.18
C TRP A 61 2.81 -18.96 4.32
N LYS A 62 2.22 -19.67 3.35
CA LYS A 62 2.30 -21.13 3.23
C LYS A 62 3.17 -21.46 2.01
N THR A 63 3.96 -22.52 2.07
CA THR A 63 4.87 -22.89 0.96
C THR A 63 4.16 -23.57 -0.22
N ASP A 64 3.06 -24.28 0.03
CA ASP A 64 2.28 -24.99 -0.99
C ASP A 64 1.04 -24.19 -1.41
N VAL A 65 1.26 -23.02 -2.03
CA VAL A 65 0.15 -22.19 -2.51
C VAL A 65 -0.05 -22.37 -4.02
N ASP A 66 -1.29 -22.65 -4.43
CA ASP A 66 -1.67 -22.46 -5.83
C ASP A 66 -1.64 -20.96 -6.17
N ILE A 67 -0.65 -20.59 -6.98
CA ILE A 67 -0.37 -19.21 -7.36
C ILE A 67 -1.56 -18.56 -8.05
N ARG A 68 -2.27 -19.29 -8.92
CA ARG A 68 -3.37 -18.70 -9.67
C ARG A 68 -4.51 -18.35 -8.72
N ASN A 69 -4.84 -19.28 -7.82
CA ASN A 69 -5.91 -19.07 -6.86
C ASN A 69 -5.55 -18.02 -5.81
N GLU A 70 -4.32 -18.02 -5.30
CA GLU A 70 -3.84 -17.00 -4.36
C GLU A 70 -3.82 -15.61 -5.00
N MET A 71 -3.28 -15.48 -6.22
CA MET A 71 -3.27 -14.20 -6.93
C MET A 71 -4.69 -13.70 -7.16
N ARG A 72 -5.60 -14.57 -7.61
CA ARG A 72 -7.00 -14.19 -7.81
C ARG A 72 -7.64 -13.75 -6.49
N HIS A 73 -7.48 -14.52 -5.43
CA HIS A 73 -8.08 -14.21 -4.14
C HIS A 73 -7.54 -12.90 -3.57
N ARG A 74 -6.22 -12.67 -3.64
CA ARG A 74 -5.58 -11.43 -3.17
C ARG A 74 -5.94 -10.23 -4.02
N PHE A 75 -5.94 -10.39 -5.34
CA PHE A 75 -6.37 -9.35 -6.25
C PHE A 75 -7.83 -8.96 -5.95
N GLN A 76 -8.71 -9.93 -5.75
CA GLN A 76 -10.10 -9.65 -5.38
C GLN A 76 -10.21 -9.00 -4.00
N SER A 77 -9.47 -9.46 -3.00
CA SER A 77 -9.56 -8.91 -1.64
C SER A 77 -8.92 -7.53 -1.49
N LEU A 78 -7.93 -7.19 -2.33
CA LEU A 78 -7.18 -5.94 -2.25
C LEU A 78 -7.60 -4.96 -3.35
N MET A 79 -7.56 -5.37 -4.62
CA MET A 79 -7.77 -4.47 -5.77
C MET A 79 -9.23 -4.11 -5.99
N ILE A 80 -10.19 -5.00 -5.68
CA ILE A 80 -11.62 -4.64 -5.81
C ILE A 80 -11.99 -3.51 -4.84
N PRO A 81 -11.81 -3.66 -3.51
CA PRO A 81 -12.15 -2.56 -2.60
C PRO A 81 -11.33 -1.32 -2.90
N TYR A 82 -10.05 -1.48 -3.26
CA TYR A 82 -9.16 -0.39 -3.67
C TYR A 82 -9.71 0.41 -4.85
N LEU A 83 -10.04 -0.25 -5.97
CA LEU A 83 -10.53 0.43 -7.18
C LEU A 83 -11.89 1.08 -6.91
N SER A 84 -12.77 0.41 -6.15
CA SER A 84 -14.06 0.99 -5.77
C SER A 84 -13.90 2.30 -4.99
N TRP A 85 -12.99 2.36 -4.02
CA TRP A 85 -12.70 3.58 -3.27
C TRP A 85 -12.00 4.64 -4.13
N ALA A 86 -11.06 4.24 -4.98
CA ALA A 86 -10.36 5.16 -5.88
C ALA A 86 -11.34 5.84 -6.86
N VAL A 87 -12.26 5.07 -7.45
CA VAL A 87 -13.32 5.60 -8.33
C VAL A 87 -14.27 6.52 -7.57
N LEU A 88 -14.67 6.15 -6.35
CA LEU A 88 -15.52 6.99 -5.50
C LEU A 88 -14.85 8.34 -5.20
N LEU A 89 -13.60 8.34 -4.76
CA LEU A 89 -12.86 9.57 -4.44
C LEU A 89 -12.62 10.41 -5.69
N LEU A 90 -12.28 9.79 -6.82
CA LEU A 90 -12.12 10.49 -8.09
C LEU A 90 -13.43 11.17 -8.51
N PHE A 91 -14.57 10.49 -8.35
CA PHE A 91 -15.88 11.08 -8.63
C PHE A 91 -16.17 12.30 -7.74
N ILE A 92 -15.88 12.21 -6.44
CA ILE A 92 -16.03 13.32 -5.49
C ILE A 92 -15.15 14.52 -5.88
N GLU A 93 -13.87 14.27 -6.19
CA GLU A 93 -12.92 15.31 -6.60
C GLU A 93 -13.33 16.01 -7.89
N VAL A 94 -13.83 15.26 -8.88
CA VAL A 94 -14.35 15.83 -10.14
C VAL A 94 -15.53 16.76 -9.86
N ILE A 95 -16.46 16.38 -8.98
CA ILE A 95 -17.59 17.25 -8.62
C ILE A 95 -17.12 18.57 -8.00
N PHE A 96 -16.13 18.53 -7.09
CA PHE A 96 -15.58 19.74 -6.48
C PHE A 96 -14.88 20.65 -7.49
N HIS A 97 -14.11 20.07 -8.43
CA HIS A 97 -13.41 20.83 -9.47
C HIS A 97 -14.36 21.45 -10.50
N VAL A 98 -15.43 20.73 -10.88
CA VAL A 98 -16.48 21.29 -11.73
C VAL A 98 -17.21 22.44 -11.04
N LYS A 99 -17.50 22.32 -9.74
CA LYS A 99 -18.17 23.39 -8.97
C LYS A 99 -17.30 24.64 -8.78
N SER A 100 -15.99 24.51 -8.91
CA SER A 100 -15.02 25.60 -8.75
C SER A 100 -14.50 26.16 -10.08
N ASP A 101 -15.04 25.71 -11.22
CA ASP A 101 -14.60 26.07 -12.57
C ASP A 101 -13.09 25.85 -12.82
N ASN A 102 -12.47 24.90 -12.11
CA ASN A 102 -11.04 24.65 -12.17
C ASN A 102 -10.70 23.48 -13.11
N LEU A 103 -10.76 23.73 -14.42
CA LEU A 103 -10.44 22.73 -15.46
C LEU A 103 -8.98 22.23 -15.37
N LEU A 104 -8.04 23.11 -15.04
CA LEU A 104 -6.62 22.74 -14.93
C LEU A 104 -6.39 21.75 -13.77
N GLY A 105 -7.05 21.97 -12.63
CA GLY A 105 -7.02 21.04 -11.49
C GLY A 105 -7.64 19.68 -11.82
N MET A 106 -8.67 19.65 -12.66
CA MET A 106 -9.28 18.39 -13.10
C MET A 106 -8.33 17.55 -13.96
N ILE A 107 -7.60 18.20 -14.89
CA ILE A 107 -6.60 17.53 -15.74
C ILE A 107 -5.41 17.04 -14.90
N SER A 108 -4.94 17.84 -13.95
CA SER A 108 -3.81 17.45 -13.10
C SER A 108 -4.14 16.21 -12.27
N ILE A 109 -5.32 16.16 -11.63
CA ILE A 109 -5.78 15.00 -10.85
C ILE A 109 -5.82 13.73 -11.71
N PHE A 110 -6.37 13.83 -12.92
CA PHE A 110 -6.41 12.67 -13.82
C PHE A 110 -5.00 12.20 -14.18
N SER A 111 -4.09 13.13 -14.48
CA SER A 111 -2.70 12.81 -14.79
C SER A 111 -1.97 12.16 -13.60
N ASP A 112 -2.25 12.61 -12.39
CA ASP A 112 -1.62 12.13 -11.16
C ASP A 112 -2.13 10.74 -10.77
N VAL A 113 -3.43 10.49 -10.92
CA VAL A 113 -4.04 9.16 -10.73
C VAL A 113 -3.49 8.16 -11.73
N VAL A 114 -3.29 8.55 -13.00
CA VAL A 114 -2.69 7.69 -14.05
C VAL A 114 -1.21 7.38 -13.76
N ARG A 115 -0.44 8.36 -13.27
CA ARG A 115 0.95 8.15 -12.84
C ARG A 115 1.06 7.25 -11.61
N GLY A 116 -0.03 7.11 -10.86
CA GLY A 116 -0.19 6.16 -9.76
C GLY A 116 -0.10 6.80 -8.37
N GLY A 117 -0.51 6.04 -7.35
CA GLY A 117 -0.69 6.54 -5.97
C GLY A 117 0.55 7.12 -5.28
N ALA A 118 1.75 6.94 -5.84
CA ALA A 118 2.98 7.55 -5.31
C ALA A 118 3.12 9.03 -5.71
N TYR A 119 2.51 9.43 -6.83
CA TYR A 119 2.48 10.81 -7.34
C TYR A 119 1.12 11.49 -7.10
N ALA A 120 0.08 10.69 -6.84
CA ALA A 120 -1.24 11.21 -6.57
C ALA A 120 -1.30 11.89 -5.20
N LEU A 121 -1.63 13.19 -5.19
CA LEU A 121 -1.79 14.00 -3.99
C LEU A 121 -2.95 13.48 -3.13
N THR A 122 -3.02 13.94 -1.88
CA THR A 122 -4.13 13.62 -0.97
C THR A 122 -5.47 13.88 -1.66
N PRO A 123 -6.43 12.94 -1.64
CA PRO A 123 -6.49 11.74 -0.79
C PRO A 123 -5.86 10.46 -1.37
N PHE A 124 -5.31 10.50 -2.59
CA PHE A 124 -4.87 9.32 -3.32
C PHE A 124 -3.50 8.78 -2.89
N THR A 125 -2.75 9.52 -2.06
CA THR A 125 -1.45 9.09 -1.54
C THR A 125 -1.52 7.77 -0.76
N VAL A 126 -2.65 7.41 -0.15
CA VAL A 126 -2.76 6.14 0.62
C VAL A 126 -2.73 4.92 -0.32
N PHE A 127 -2.96 5.12 -1.63
CA PHE A 127 -3.13 4.05 -2.60
C PHE A 127 -1.84 3.36 -3.04
N TRP A 128 -0.66 3.99 -2.91
CA TRP A 128 0.60 3.34 -3.27
C TRP A 128 0.88 2.11 -2.39
N PHE A 129 0.40 2.12 -1.15
CA PHE A 129 0.66 1.05 -0.19
C PHE A 129 0.01 -0.27 -0.63
N ILE A 130 -1.23 -0.22 -1.14
CA ILE A 130 -1.96 -1.43 -1.54
C ILE A 130 -1.31 -2.09 -2.77
N THR A 131 -0.90 -1.28 -3.76
CA THR A 131 -0.20 -1.80 -4.93
C THR A 131 1.18 -2.34 -4.56
N ALA A 132 1.94 -1.64 -3.69
CA ALA A 132 3.21 -2.14 -3.17
C ALA A 132 3.06 -3.47 -2.43
N LEU A 133 2.01 -3.65 -1.63
CA LEU A 133 1.73 -4.90 -0.92
C LEU A 133 1.44 -6.06 -1.89
N LEU A 134 0.70 -5.79 -2.97
CA LEU A 134 0.45 -6.76 -4.04
C LEU A 134 1.75 -7.18 -4.73
N PHE A 135 2.60 -6.22 -5.11
CA PHE A 135 3.89 -6.50 -5.74
C PHE A 135 4.85 -7.24 -4.80
N ALA A 136 4.92 -6.87 -3.52
CA ALA A 136 5.72 -7.60 -2.54
C ALA A 136 5.26 -9.06 -2.41
N ARG A 137 3.97 -9.33 -2.52
CA ARG A 137 3.45 -10.70 -2.57
C ARG A 137 3.87 -11.45 -3.82
N MET A 138 3.77 -10.82 -4.99
CA MET A 138 4.22 -11.42 -6.25
C MET A 138 5.72 -11.72 -6.22
N TYR A 139 6.51 -10.82 -5.64
CA TYR A 139 7.93 -11.01 -5.43
C TYR A 139 8.23 -12.24 -4.58
N MET A 140 7.52 -12.42 -3.46
CA MET A 140 7.69 -13.58 -2.59
C MET A 140 7.33 -14.90 -3.27
N ILE A 141 6.27 -14.92 -4.08
CA ILE A 141 5.89 -16.09 -4.91
C ILE A 141 7.03 -16.46 -5.85
N LEU A 142 7.56 -15.45 -6.58
CA LEU A 142 8.60 -15.66 -7.56
C LEU A 142 9.90 -16.14 -6.89
N ALA A 143 10.27 -15.53 -5.77
CA ALA A 143 11.45 -15.92 -4.98
C ALA A 143 11.38 -17.38 -4.52
N GLN A 144 10.19 -17.89 -4.18
CA GLN A 144 10.03 -19.29 -3.75
C GLN A 144 10.13 -20.30 -4.87
N LYS A 145 9.70 -19.93 -6.09
CA LYS A 145 9.83 -20.78 -7.26
C LYS A 145 11.27 -20.92 -7.72
N ILE A 146 12.06 -19.85 -7.59
CA ILE A 146 13.42 -19.78 -8.14
C ILE A 146 14.46 -20.22 -7.12
N ALA A 147 14.23 -19.98 -5.82
CA ALA A 147 15.25 -20.11 -4.81
C ALA A 147 14.84 -20.95 -3.58
N GLY A 148 15.77 -21.79 -3.13
CA GLY A 148 15.76 -22.35 -1.77
C GLY A 148 15.91 -21.27 -0.70
N LEU A 149 15.89 -21.65 0.58
CA LEU A 149 15.88 -20.70 1.71
C LEU A 149 16.99 -19.64 1.63
N LEU A 150 18.23 -20.06 1.35
CA LEU A 150 19.36 -19.15 1.25
C LEU A 150 19.21 -18.16 0.09
N GLY A 151 18.79 -18.64 -1.10
CA GLY A 151 18.57 -17.75 -2.23
C GLY A 151 17.42 -16.77 -2.01
N ARG A 152 16.40 -17.13 -1.23
CA ARG A 152 15.33 -16.19 -0.81
C ARG A 152 15.87 -15.06 0.05
N VAL A 153 16.75 -15.37 1.00
CA VAL A 153 17.41 -14.34 1.84
C VAL A 153 18.25 -13.43 0.97
N VAL A 154 19.05 -13.98 0.04
CA VAL A 154 19.85 -13.17 -0.90
C VAL A 154 18.97 -12.27 -1.75
N LEU A 155 17.87 -12.79 -2.31
CA LEU A 155 16.90 -11.99 -3.06
C LEU A 155 16.30 -10.86 -2.20
N CYS A 156 15.90 -11.13 -0.96
CA CYS A 156 15.40 -10.08 -0.07
C CYS A 156 16.46 -9.01 0.23
N LEU A 157 17.72 -9.39 0.41
CA LEU A 157 18.83 -8.46 0.60
C LEU A 157 19.08 -7.62 -0.65
N ILE A 158 19.03 -8.20 -1.84
CA ILE A 158 19.13 -7.48 -3.12
C ILE A 158 17.96 -6.49 -3.27
N GLY A 159 16.75 -6.92 -2.94
CA GLY A 159 15.58 -6.04 -2.92
C GLY A 159 15.77 -4.85 -1.99
N LEU A 160 16.26 -5.09 -0.77
CA LEU A 160 16.55 -4.05 0.21
C LEU A 160 17.65 -3.08 -0.27
N THR A 161 18.76 -3.59 -0.79
CA THR A 161 19.85 -2.74 -1.30
C THR A 161 19.38 -1.93 -2.50
N SER A 162 18.61 -2.52 -3.41
CA SER A 162 18.04 -1.79 -4.55
C SER A 162 17.13 -0.64 -4.12
N ALA A 163 16.33 -0.83 -3.06
CA ALA A 163 15.45 0.20 -2.52
C ALA A 163 16.23 1.36 -1.88
N VAL A 164 17.31 1.06 -1.14
CA VAL A 164 18.20 2.08 -0.56
C VAL A 164 18.89 2.88 -1.66
N VAL A 165 19.46 2.19 -2.66
CA VAL A 165 20.11 2.85 -3.80
C VAL A 165 19.10 3.72 -4.57
N ALA A 166 17.90 3.21 -4.85
CA ALA A 166 16.85 3.99 -5.51
C ALA A 166 16.48 5.25 -4.71
N ALA A 167 16.38 5.15 -3.38
CA ALA A 167 16.09 6.30 -2.53
C ALA A 167 17.22 7.35 -2.57
N ASP A 168 18.48 6.91 -2.56
CA ASP A 168 19.63 7.80 -2.68
C ASP A 168 19.69 8.46 -4.06
N MET A 169 19.39 7.73 -5.13
CA MET A 169 19.29 8.29 -6.48
C MET A 169 18.15 9.31 -6.57
N LEU A 170 16.98 9.03 -5.99
CA LEU A 170 15.87 9.98 -5.95
C LEU A 170 16.21 11.23 -5.15
N LYS A 171 16.95 11.14 -4.04
CA LYS A 171 17.42 12.33 -3.32
C LYS A 171 18.42 13.14 -4.13
N LYS A 172 19.36 12.45 -4.78
CA LYS A 172 20.44 13.09 -5.56
C LYS A 172 19.93 13.76 -6.84
N TYR A 173 18.99 13.14 -7.54
CA TYR A 173 18.48 13.61 -8.83
C TYR A 173 17.08 14.24 -8.76
N GLY A 174 16.28 13.94 -7.74
CA GLY A 174 14.93 14.51 -7.57
C GLY A 174 14.92 15.99 -7.23
N GLY A 175 15.98 16.50 -6.56
CA GLY A 175 16.16 17.95 -6.35
C GLY A 175 16.37 18.74 -7.65
N LEU A 176 16.87 18.09 -8.71
CA LEU A 176 17.03 18.71 -10.03
C LEU A 176 15.70 18.81 -10.79
N TRP A 177 14.74 17.95 -10.50
CA TRP A 177 13.40 18.00 -11.11
C TRP A 177 12.54 19.11 -10.51
N VAL A 178 12.51 19.25 -9.18
CA VAL A 178 11.69 20.28 -8.49
C VAL A 178 12.17 21.71 -8.83
N SER A 179 13.48 21.92 -8.99
CA SER A 179 14.01 23.24 -9.40
C SER A 179 13.67 23.60 -10.85
N HIS A 180 13.63 22.61 -11.76
CA HIS A 180 13.20 22.82 -13.14
C HIS A 180 11.70 23.14 -13.26
N TYR A 181 10.85 22.52 -12.44
CA TYR A 181 9.41 22.83 -12.41
C TYR A 181 9.14 24.25 -11.91
N HIS A 182 9.83 24.73 -10.87
CA HIS A 182 9.66 26.12 -10.43
C HIS A 182 10.14 27.15 -11.48
N ALA A 183 11.19 26.85 -12.25
CA ALA A 183 11.71 27.74 -13.29
C ALA A 183 10.82 27.85 -14.54
N LEU A 184 10.00 26.83 -14.83
CA LEU A 184 9.10 26.80 -15.99
C LEU A 184 7.74 27.47 -15.75
N PHE A 185 7.36 27.70 -14.49
CA PHE A 185 6.07 28.31 -14.11
C PHE A 185 6.23 29.67 -13.39
N SER A 186 7.46 30.21 -13.33
CA SER A 186 7.76 31.54 -12.78
C SER A 186 8.10 32.60 -13.84
N SER A 187 7.76 32.36 -15.10
CA SER A 187 7.89 33.29 -16.24
C SER A 187 6.55 33.45 -16.94
#